data_AF-A0A950AYA2-F1
#
_entry.id   AF-A0A950AYA2-F1
#
_cell.length_a   1.000
_cell.length_b   1.000
_cell.length_c   1.000
_cell.angle_alpha   90.00
_cell.angle_beta   90.00
_cell.angle_gamma   90.00
#
_symmetry.space_group_name_H-M   'P 1'
#
loop_
_entity.id
_entity.type
_entity.pdbx_description
1 polymer ?
#
loop_
_entity_poly.entity_id
_entity_poly.type
_entity_poly.pdbx_seq_one_letter_code
_entity_poly.pdbx_strand_id
1 'polypeptide(L)'
;MTRVDWKAVAMGAVVAVAVGVLASLVAAIINLPKDSNGWFLFFWVDVIGAGVGGFIAGRRRLDTPLLHGALVGACSYVVIAIFATTITLVSGHAGPGVAQVLFAVLWLALGGTIGGWVASWRAQRTRPSEQ
;
A
#
# COMPACT_ATOMS: atom_id res chain seq x y z
N MET A 1 10.89 16.25 17.81
CA MET A 1 10.90 14.92 17.16
C MET A 1 9.48 14.50 16.90
N THR A 2 9.04 14.46 15.65
CA THR A 2 7.70 14.01 15.27
C THR A 2 7.59 12.50 15.53
N ARG A 3 6.81 12.13 16.55
CA ARG A 3 6.57 10.71 16.87
C ARG A 3 5.66 10.10 15.81
N VAL A 4 6.06 8.97 15.25
CA VAL A 4 5.21 8.16 14.38
C VAL A 4 4.03 7.63 15.19
N ASP A 5 2.81 7.86 14.70
CA ASP A 5 1.60 7.26 15.24
C ASP A 5 1.32 5.93 14.54
N TRP A 6 1.80 4.86 15.17
CA TRP A 6 1.61 3.49 14.69
C TRP A 6 0.14 3.07 14.63
N LYS A 7 -0.77 3.69 15.40
CA LYS A 7 -2.21 3.37 15.28
C LYS A 7 -2.78 3.92 13.97
N ALA A 8 -2.38 5.12 13.58
CA ALA A 8 -2.77 5.70 12.29
C ALA A 8 -2.22 4.88 11.11
N VAL A 9 -0.94 4.48 11.20
CA VAL A 9 -0.31 3.60 10.19
C VAL A 9 -1.03 2.25 10.14
N ALA A 10 -1.27 1.59 11.26
CA ALA A 10 -1.93 0.28 11.30
C ALA A 10 -3.33 0.32 10.66
N MET A 11 -4.12 1.36 10.93
CA MET A 11 -5.45 1.48 10.34
C MET A 11 -5.43 1.68 8.83
N GLY A 12 -4.49 2.47 8.31
CA GLY A 12 -4.29 2.59 6.86
C GLY A 12 -3.79 1.28 6.24
N ALA A 13 -2.85 0.62 6.93
CA ALA A 13 -2.25 -0.63 6.47
C ALA A 13 -3.26 -1.78 6.38
N VAL A 14 -4.21 -1.90 7.32
CA VAL A 14 -5.28 -2.92 7.25
C VAL A 14 -6.05 -2.82 5.92
N VAL A 15 -6.37 -1.60 5.48
CA VAL A 15 -7.09 -1.39 4.21
C VAL A 15 -6.21 -1.78 3.01
N ALA A 16 -4.96 -1.31 2.99
CA ALA A 16 -4.03 -1.64 1.91
C ALA A 16 -3.74 -3.14 1.81
N VAL A 17 -3.56 -3.81 2.96
CA VAL A 17 -3.38 -5.27 3.05
C VAL A 17 -4.62 -6.00 2.55
N ALA A 18 -5.82 -5.60 2.97
CA ALA A 18 -7.05 -6.24 2.51
C ALA A 18 -7.20 -6.20 0.99
N VAL A 19 -6.87 -5.05 0.36
CA VAL A 19 -6.86 -4.91 -1.09
C VAL A 19 -5.83 -5.84 -1.74
N GLY A 20 -4.58 -5.84 -1.27
CA GLY A 20 -3.53 -6.63 -1.92
C GLY A 20 -3.62 -8.13 -1.70
N VAL A 21 -4.12 -8.57 -0.54
CA VAL A 21 -4.44 -9.98 -0.31
C VAL A 21 -5.57 -10.43 -1.22
N LEU A 22 -6.62 -9.62 -1.38
CA LEU A 22 -7.73 -9.95 -2.29
C LEU A 22 -7.27 -10.00 -3.75
N ALA A 23 -6.42 -9.06 -4.19
CA ALA A 23 -5.80 -9.09 -5.51
C ALA A 23 -5.02 -10.40 -5.75
N SER A 24 -4.19 -10.80 -4.77
CA SER A 24 -3.42 -12.04 -4.82
C SER A 24 -4.32 -13.29 -4.89
N LEU A 25 -5.41 -13.31 -4.12
CA LEU A 25 -6.39 -14.40 -4.15
C LEU A 25 -7.10 -14.50 -5.50
N VAL A 26 -7.53 -13.37 -6.07
CA VAL A 26 -8.18 -13.37 -7.39
C VAL A 26 -7.22 -13.90 -8.46
N ALA A 27 -5.97 -13.44 -8.46
CA ALA A 27 -4.95 -13.94 -9.39
C ALA A 27 -4.72 -15.46 -9.27
N ALA A 28 -4.73 -15.98 -8.04
CA ALA A 28 -4.62 -17.42 -7.78
C ALA A 28 -5.87 -18.19 -8.25
N ILE A 29 -7.08 -17.68 -8.01
CA ILE A 29 -8.35 -18.33 -8.39
C ILE A 29 -8.47 -18.44 -9.91
N ILE A 30 -8.09 -17.39 -10.65
CA ILE A 30 -8.13 -17.40 -12.12
C ILE A 30 -6.92 -18.11 -12.74
N ASN A 31 -6.03 -18.68 -11.91
CA ASN A 31 -4.77 -19.30 -12.29
C ASN A 31 -3.98 -18.45 -13.29
N LEU A 32 -3.75 -17.19 -12.92
CA LEU A 32 -3.16 -16.20 -13.81
C LEU A 32 -1.76 -16.62 -14.27
N PRO A 33 -1.51 -16.75 -15.59
CA PRO A 33 -0.18 -17.12 -16.10
C PRO A 33 0.89 -16.12 -15.66
N LYS A 34 2.11 -16.61 -15.41
CA LYS A 34 3.22 -15.78 -14.90
C LYS A 34 3.68 -14.69 -15.85
N ASP A 35 3.56 -14.96 -17.14
CA ASP A 35 3.88 -14.05 -18.25
C ASP A 35 2.71 -13.13 -18.62
N SER A 36 1.58 -13.24 -17.91
CA SER A 36 0.42 -12.41 -18.16
C SER A 36 0.64 -10.96 -17.75
N ASN A 37 0.29 -10.03 -18.64
CA ASN A 37 0.18 -8.61 -18.33
C ASN A 37 -0.85 -8.31 -17.23
N GLY A 38 -1.70 -9.28 -16.85
CA GLY A 38 -2.62 -9.14 -15.71
C GLY A 38 -1.89 -8.85 -14.40
N TRP A 39 -0.66 -9.35 -14.20
CA TRP A 39 0.14 -9.05 -13.01
C TRP A 39 0.44 -7.56 -12.86
N PHE A 40 0.61 -6.85 -13.98
CA PHE A 40 0.80 -5.40 -13.97
C PHE A 40 -0.46 -4.67 -13.48
N LEU A 41 -1.65 -5.14 -13.86
CA LEU A 41 -2.91 -4.56 -13.39
C LEU A 41 -3.11 -4.78 -11.89
N PHE A 42 -2.88 -5.99 -11.38
CA PHE A 42 -2.97 -6.28 -9.94
C PHE A 42 -1.96 -5.49 -9.13
N PHE A 43 -0.75 -5.29 -9.65
CA PHE A 43 0.24 -4.42 -9.01
C PHE A 43 -0.27 -2.98 -8.85
N TRP A 44 -0.93 -2.40 -9.87
CA TRP A 44 -1.53 -1.07 -9.73
C TRP A 44 -2.70 -1.04 -8.75
N VAL A 45 -3.47 -2.12 -8.64
CA VAL A 45 -4.50 -2.26 -7.60
C VAL A 45 -3.87 -2.16 -6.21
N ASP A 46 -2.72 -2.80 -5.98
CA ASP A 46 -1.98 -2.71 -4.71
C ASP A 46 -1.49 -1.29 -4.42
N VAL A 47 -0.95 -0.60 -5.44
CA VAL A 47 -0.47 0.79 -5.31
C VAL A 47 -1.64 1.73 -4.99
N ILE A 48 -2.80 1.55 -5.63
CA ILE A 48 -4.01 2.32 -5.34
C ILE A 48 -4.50 2.00 -3.91
N GLY A 49 -4.51 0.73 -3.50
CA GLY A 49 -4.84 0.32 -2.15
C GLY A 49 -3.95 0.96 -1.09
N ALA A 50 -2.63 0.99 -1.34
CA ALA A 50 -1.67 1.71 -0.51
C ALA A 50 -1.97 3.22 -0.46
N GLY A 51 -2.33 3.83 -1.59
CA GLY A 51 -2.76 5.24 -1.65
C GLY A 51 -4.01 5.51 -0.81
N VAL A 52 -5.03 4.65 -0.86
CA VAL A 52 -6.22 4.77 -0.01
C VAL A 52 -5.86 4.63 1.47
N GLY A 53 -5.04 3.63 1.82
CA GLY A 53 -4.55 3.45 3.18
C GLY A 53 -3.73 4.65 3.68
N GLY A 54 -2.86 5.19 2.84
CA GLY A 54 -2.06 6.37 3.13
C GLY A 54 -2.90 7.63 3.30
N PHE A 55 -3.97 7.78 2.53
CA PHE A 55 -4.96 8.85 2.74
C PHE A 55 -5.65 8.74 4.10
N ILE A 56 -6.06 7.53 4.50
CA ILE A 56 -6.68 7.28 5.81
C ILE A 56 -5.72 7.63 6.96
N ALA A 57 -4.46 7.19 6.88
CA ALA A 57 -3.46 7.48 7.89
C ALA A 57 -3.10 8.99 7.92
N GLY A 58 -2.93 9.60 6.74
CA GLY A 58 -2.63 11.03 6.60
C GLY A 58 -3.72 11.93 7.17
N ARG A 59 -5.01 11.57 6.99
CA ARG A 59 -6.14 12.32 7.58
C ARG A 59 -6.14 12.31 9.10
N ARG A 60 -5.55 11.29 9.72
CA ARG A 60 -5.44 11.16 11.18
C ARG A 60 -4.22 11.87 11.75
N ARG A 61 -3.18 12.07 10.94
CA ARG A 61 -1.93 12.73 11.33
C ARG A 61 -1.48 13.75 10.27
N LEU A 62 -2.14 14.91 10.30
CA LEU A 62 -1.88 16.02 9.39
C LEU A 62 -0.52 16.70 9.59
N ASP A 63 0.14 16.48 10.72
CA ASP A 63 1.49 17.03 10.98
C ASP A 63 2.57 16.29 10.19
N THR A 64 2.38 15.00 9.90
CA THR A 64 3.34 14.15 9.16
C THR A 64 2.65 13.17 8.20
N PRO A 65 1.79 13.67 7.29
CA PRO A 65 0.89 12.84 6.52
C PRO A 65 1.64 12.01 5.45
N LEU A 66 2.71 12.58 4.87
CA LEU A 66 3.57 11.91 3.90
C LEU A 66 4.29 10.71 4.51
N LEU A 67 4.88 10.89 5.69
CA LEU A 67 5.61 9.83 6.40
C LEU A 67 4.67 8.68 6.80
N HIS A 68 3.50 9.01 7.35
CA HIS A 68 2.51 7.99 7.71
C HIS A 68 2.00 7.25 6.46
N GLY A 69 1.78 7.95 5.36
CA GLY A 69 1.43 7.35 4.08
C GLY A 69 2.50 6.40 3.55
N ALA A 70 3.76 6.82 3.54
CA ALA A 70 4.89 5.99 3.14
C ALA A 70 5.00 4.71 3.98
N LEU A 71 4.87 4.84 5.30
CA LEU A 71 4.89 3.71 6.23
C LEU A 71 3.73 2.75 6.01
N VAL A 72 2.52 3.25 5.71
CA VAL A 72 1.39 2.40 5.34
C VAL A 72 1.76 1.50 4.16
N GLY A 73 2.24 2.09 3.06
CA GLY A 73 2.58 1.34 1.86
C GLY A 73 3.72 0.34 2.07
N ALA A 74 4.78 0.75 2.76
CA ALA A 74 5.91 -0.13 3.05
C ALA A 74 5.50 -1.29 3.96
N CYS A 75 4.80 -1.02 5.06
CA CYS A 75 4.37 -2.05 6.00
C CYS A 75 3.31 -2.99 5.40
N SER A 76 2.38 -2.47 4.60
CA SER A 76 1.37 -3.31 3.94
C SER A 76 2.01 -4.25 2.93
N TYR A 77 2.99 -3.78 2.16
CA TYR A 77 3.68 -4.64 1.20
C TYR A 77 4.35 -5.83 1.87
N VAL A 78 4.97 -5.66 3.04
CA VAL A 78 5.57 -6.80 3.77
C VAL A 78 4.56 -7.91 4.01
N VAL A 79 3.34 -7.56 4.44
CA VAL A 79 2.27 -8.55 4.69
C VAL A 79 1.77 -9.17 3.38
N ILE A 80 1.53 -8.35 2.35
CA ILE A 80 1.10 -8.82 1.02
C ILE A 80 2.15 -9.77 0.42
N ALA A 81 3.43 -9.42 0.50
CA ALA A 81 4.54 -10.21 0.00
C ALA A 81 4.66 -11.56 0.71
N ILE A 82 4.45 -11.61 2.04
CA ILE A 82 4.42 -12.87 2.79
C ILE A 82 3.29 -13.77 2.27
N PHE A 83 2.08 -13.23 2.10
CA PHE A 83 0.93 -13.99 1.57
C PHE A 83 1.17 -14.47 0.14
N ALA A 84 1.54 -13.57 -0.77
CA ALA A 84 1.78 -13.88 -2.18
C ALA A 84 2.93 -14.89 -2.35
N THR A 85 4.02 -14.73 -1.58
CA THR A 85 5.14 -15.67 -1.59
C THR A 85 4.72 -17.03 -1.06
N THR A 86 3.93 -17.08 0.01
CA THR A 86 3.39 -18.35 0.54
C THR A 86 2.56 -19.06 -0.51
N ILE A 87 1.62 -18.38 -1.17
CA ILE A 87 0.79 -18.92 -2.27
C ILE A 87 1.66 -19.44 -3.42
N THR A 88 2.71 -18.70 -3.76
CA THR A 88 3.64 -19.06 -4.84
C THR A 88 4.43 -20.32 -4.50
N LEU A 89 4.98 -20.41 -3.28
CA LEU A 89 5.78 -21.54 -2.82
C LEU A 89 4.95 -22.82 -2.69
N VAL A 90 3.73 -22.75 -2.12
CA VAL A 90 2.85 -23.93 -2.02
C VAL A 90 2.36 -24.42 -3.38
N SER A 91 2.36 -23.54 -4.38
CA SER A 91 2.07 -23.87 -5.79
C SER A 91 3.27 -24.44 -6.54
N GLY A 92 4.40 -24.70 -5.87
CA GLY A 92 5.60 -25.29 -6.48
C GLY A 92 6.46 -24.32 -7.29
N HIS A 93 6.26 -23.01 -7.13
CA HIS A 93 6.96 -21.99 -7.88
C HIS A 93 8.05 -21.31 -7.06
N ALA A 94 9.12 -20.84 -7.72
CA ALA A 94 10.12 -20.00 -7.08
C ALA A 94 9.52 -18.65 -6.62
N GLY A 95 9.95 -18.18 -5.46
CA GLY A 95 9.55 -16.89 -4.89
C GLY A 95 10.13 -15.68 -5.64
N PRO A 96 9.71 -14.46 -5.26
CA PRO A 96 10.15 -13.23 -5.92
C PRO A 96 11.63 -12.96 -5.66
N GLY A 97 12.31 -12.38 -6.65
CA GLY A 97 13.68 -11.91 -6.49
C GLY A 97 13.78 -10.65 -5.61
N VAL A 98 14.93 -10.43 -4.98
CA VAL A 98 15.16 -9.28 -4.07
C VAL A 98 14.86 -7.93 -4.75
N ALA A 99 15.28 -7.75 -6.00
CA ALA A 99 15.02 -6.53 -6.76
C ALA A 99 13.52 -6.26 -6.96
N GLN A 100 12.73 -7.31 -7.20
CA GLN A 100 11.27 -7.21 -7.36
C GLN A 100 10.60 -6.79 -6.05
N VAL A 101 11.04 -7.36 -4.92
CA VAL A 101 10.56 -7.01 -3.58
C VAL A 101 10.85 -5.53 -3.28
N LEU A 102 12.09 -5.09 -3.48
CA LEU A 102 12.48 -3.69 -3.24
C LEU A 102 11.73 -2.72 -4.13
N PHE A 103 11.57 -3.05 -5.42
CA PHE A 103 10.78 -2.27 -6.37
C PHE A 103 9.35 -2.09 -5.87
N ALA A 104 8.69 -3.18 -5.48
CA ALA A 104 7.31 -3.11 -5.04
C ALA A 104 7.12 -2.38 -3.71
N VAL A 105 8.03 -2.56 -2.73
CA VAL A 105 8.04 -1.75 -1.49
C VAL A 105 8.08 -0.26 -1.82
N LEU A 106 8.99 0.15 -2.71
CA LEU A 106 9.18 1.54 -3.08
C LEU A 106 7.91 2.13 -3.71
N TRP A 107 7.28 1.38 -4.63
CA TRP A 107 6.07 1.81 -5.30
C TRP A 107 4.86 1.89 -4.39
N LEU A 108 4.68 0.93 -3.47
CA LEU A 108 3.61 1.02 -2.49
C LEU A 108 3.85 2.15 -1.50
N ALA A 109 5.09 2.37 -1.06
CA ALA A 109 5.44 3.52 -0.24
C ALA A 109 5.15 4.85 -0.96
N LEU A 110 5.44 4.93 -2.27
CA LEU A 110 5.09 6.08 -3.11
C LEU A 110 3.57 6.27 -3.19
N GLY A 111 2.81 5.21 -3.48
CA GLY A 111 1.35 5.24 -3.52
C GLY A 111 0.77 5.75 -2.19
N GLY A 112 1.23 5.19 -1.07
CA GLY A 112 0.84 5.62 0.26
C GLY A 112 1.20 7.08 0.56
N THR A 113 2.38 7.54 0.13
CA THR A 113 2.81 8.94 0.25
C THR A 113 1.88 9.89 -0.52
N ILE A 114 1.49 9.53 -1.75
CA ILE A 114 0.52 10.28 -2.55
C ILE A 114 -0.83 10.36 -1.81
N GLY A 115 -1.28 9.25 -1.22
CA GLY A 115 -2.46 9.23 -0.36
C GLY A 115 -2.39 10.22 0.79
N GLY A 116 -1.27 10.20 1.52
CA GLY A 116 -0.99 11.14 2.61
C GLY A 116 -1.00 12.60 2.14
N TRP A 117 -0.39 12.89 0.98
CA TRP A 117 -0.39 14.22 0.37
C TRP A 117 -1.80 14.70 0.02
N VAL A 118 -2.62 13.84 -0.58
CA VAL A 118 -4.02 14.17 -0.90
C VAL A 118 -4.80 14.49 0.38
N ALA A 119 -4.54 13.76 1.47
CA ALA A 119 -5.17 14.04 2.77
C ALA A 119 -4.81 15.43 3.30
N SER A 120 -3.53 15.81 3.24
CA SER A 120 -3.08 17.12 3.71
C SER A 120 -3.61 18.26 2.84
N TRP A 121 -3.62 18.08 1.52
CA TRP A 121 -4.15 19.05 0.58
C TRP A 121 -5.65 19.31 0.79
N ARG A 122 -6.44 18.26 1.02
CA ARG A 122 -7.88 18.43 1.32
C ARG A 122 -8.11 19.17 2.64
N ALA A 123 -7.31 18.90 3.66
CA ALA A 123 -7.45 19.57 4.96
C ALA A 123 -7.13 21.07 4.90
N GLN A 124 -6.17 21.48 4.06
CA GLN A 124 -5.85 22.89 3.83
C GLN A 124 -6.99 23.65 3.15
N ARG A 125 -7.66 23.02 2.17
CA ARG A 125 -8.78 23.63 1.43
C ARG A 125 -10.03 23.87 2.27
N THR A 126 -10.21 23.10 3.35
CA THR A 126 -11.38 23.22 4.23
C THR A 126 -11.18 24.19 5.39
N ARG A 127 -10.00 24.79 5.54
CA ARG A 127 -9.80 25.86 6.54
C ARG A 127 -10.52 27.11 6.04
N PRO A 128 -11.51 27.65 6.78
CA PRO A 128 -12.06 28.96 6.48
C PRO A 128 -10.91 29.96 6.39
N SER A 129 -10.91 30.80 5.35
CA SER A 129 -10.04 31.97 5.33
C SER A 129 -10.42 32.84 6.52
N GLU A 130 -9.69 32.74 7.63
CA GLU A 130 -9.75 33.76 8.66
C GLU A 130 -9.33 35.07 7.97
N GLN A 131 -10.31 35.97 7.92
CA GLN A 131 -10.23 37.35 7.46
C GLN A 131 -9.43 38.19 8.45
#